data_AF-A0A1Q6XF90-F1
#
_entry.id   AF-A0A1Q6XF90-F1
#
_cell.length_a   1.000
_cell.length_b   1.000
_cell.length_c   1.000
_cell.angle_alpha   90.00
_cell.angle_beta   90.00
_cell.angle_gamma   90.00
#
_symmetry.space_group_name_H-M   'P 1'
#
loop_
_entity.id
_entity.type
_entity.pdbx_description
1 polymer ?
#
loop_
_entity_poly.entity_id
_entity_poly.type
_entity_poly.pdbx_seq_one_letter_code
_entity_poly.pdbx_strand_id
1 'polypeptide(L)'
;MLGHDDSIKDFQVEAIDGNAGKVSWASYAPGESYLVINLRRHLHETHHVVPAAAVERISISERKVWLRATRAEVEQAPEHHDPEAPLESPTVDAVTGTVATWLLRG
;
A
#
# COMPACT_ATOMS: atom_id res chain seq x y z
N MET A 1 -11.34 -12.26 13.77
CA MET A 1 -10.82 -13.16 12.72
C MET A 1 -11.66 -12.89 11.49
N LEU A 2 -11.24 -11.96 10.63
CA LEU A 2 -12.00 -11.58 9.44
C LEU A 2 -11.88 -12.74 8.45
N GLY A 3 -13.04 -13.30 8.09
CA GLY A 3 -13.15 -14.47 7.23
C GLY A 3 -12.66 -14.18 5.82
N HIS A 4 -12.20 -15.25 5.19
CA HIS A 4 -11.70 -15.37 3.82
C HIS A 4 -12.65 -14.81 2.71
N ASP A 5 -13.85 -14.32 3.06
CA ASP A 5 -14.95 -14.04 2.13
C ASP A 5 -15.22 -12.54 1.88
N ASP A 6 -14.75 -11.62 2.74
CA ASP A 6 -14.99 -10.16 2.61
C ASP A 6 -13.84 -9.42 1.89
N SER A 7 -12.88 -10.17 1.34
CA SER A 7 -11.69 -9.59 0.75
C SER A 7 -11.91 -9.26 -0.73
N ILE A 8 -11.67 -8.01 -1.14
CA ILE A 8 -11.60 -7.60 -2.55
C ILE A 8 -10.35 -8.13 -3.29
N LYS A 9 -9.70 -9.17 -2.74
CA LYS A 9 -8.58 -9.84 -3.38
C LYS A 9 -8.99 -10.42 -4.74
N ASP A 10 -8.08 -10.31 -5.71
CA ASP A 10 -8.29 -10.71 -7.11
C ASP A 10 -9.38 -9.91 -7.83
N PHE A 11 -9.91 -8.82 -7.24
CA PHE A 11 -10.80 -7.92 -7.97
C PHE A 11 -10.02 -7.22 -9.07
N GLN A 12 -10.71 -6.99 -10.18
CA GLN A 12 -10.15 -6.29 -11.32
C GLN A 12 -10.09 -4.79 -11.02
N VAL A 13 -8.94 -4.17 -11.28
CA VAL A 13 -8.72 -2.75 -11.04
C VAL A 13 -8.86 -2.00 -12.35
N GLU A 14 -9.74 -1.00 -12.35
CA GLU A 14 -9.90 -0.04 -13.44
C GLU A 14 -9.40 1.34 -12.97
N ALA A 15 -8.41 1.86 -13.67
CA ALA A 15 -7.99 3.24 -13.60
C ALA A 15 -8.86 4.11 -14.51
N ILE A 16 -8.69 5.43 -14.41
CA ILE A 16 -9.40 6.39 -15.27
C ILE A 16 -9.06 6.24 -16.76
N ASP A 17 -7.90 5.66 -17.07
CA ASP A 17 -7.39 5.40 -18.43
C ASP A 17 -7.66 3.95 -18.90
N GLY A 18 -8.34 3.15 -18.08
CA GLY A 18 -8.69 1.75 -18.38
C GLY A 18 -8.06 0.75 -17.40
N ASN A 19 -7.85 -0.49 -17.85
CA ASN A 19 -7.45 -1.57 -16.94
C ASN A 19 -6.05 -1.34 -16.30
N ALA A 20 -6.02 -1.39 -14.97
CA ALA A 20 -4.84 -1.24 -14.14
C ALA A 20 -4.57 -2.51 -13.31
N GLY A 21 -4.80 -3.68 -13.91
CA GLY A 21 -4.45 -4.97 -13.31
C GLY A 21 -5.48 -5.47 -12.29
N LYS A 22 -5.00 -6.01 -11.17
CA LYS A 22 -5.84 -6.66 -10.15
C LYS A 22 -5.30 -6.49 -8.73
N VAL A 23 -6.16 -6.68 -7.74
CA VAL A 23 -5.80 -6.58 -6.32
C VAL A 23 -5.06 -7.84 -5.87
N SER A 24 -3.81 -7.71 -5.43
CA SER A 24 -3.05 -8.81 -4.80
C SER A 24 -3.37 -8.95 -3.31
N TRP A 25 -3.50 -7.82 -2.60
CA TRP A 25 -3.78 -7.77 -1.17
C TRP A 25 -4.55 -6.50 -0.78
N ALA A 26 -5.26 -6.53 0.34
CA ALA A 26 -5.96 -5.38 0.90
C ALA A 26 -5.85 -5.38 2.44
N SER A 27 -5.51 -4.24 3.02
CA SER A 27 -5.54 -3.98 4.45
C SER A 27 -6.72 -3.06 4.79
N TYR A 28 -7.45 -3.42 5.85
CA TYR A 28 -8.63 -2.70 6.34
C TYR A 28 -8.41 -2.12 7.74
N ALA A 29 -7.15 -1.97 8.17
CA ALA A 29 -6.82 -1.44 9.47
C ALA A 29 -7.26 0.04 9.58
N PRO A 30 -7.97 0.44 10.65
CA PRO A 30 -8.41 1.82 10.81
C PRO A 30 -7.22 2.77 10.91
N GLY A 31 -7.13 3.73 10.00
CA GLY A 31 -6.02 4.68 9.89
C GLY A 31 -4.91 4.28 8.92
N GLU A 32 -4.85 3.00 8.51
CA GLU A 32 -3.81 2.44 7.64
C GLU A 32 -4.42 1.51 6.57
N SER A 33 -5.56 1.92 6.00
CA SER A 33 -6.20 1.16 4.92
C SER A 33 -5.50 1.39 3.59
N TYR A 34 -4.93 0.32 3.03
CA TYR A 34 -4.25 0.34 1.74
C TYR A 34 -4.53 -0.93 0.94
N LEU A 35 -4.37 -0.82 -0.38
CA LEU A 35 -4.50 -1.89 -1.34
C LEU A 35 -3.15 -2.15 -1.99
N VAL A 36 -2.81 -3.40 -2.24
CA VAL A 36 -1.66 -3.77 -3.06
C VAL A 36 -2.19 -4.20 -4.41
N ILE A 37 -1.83 -3.44 -5.44
CA ILE A 37 -2.28 -3.65 -6.81
C ILE A 37 -1.14 -4.29 -7.60
N ASN A 38 -1.46 -5.39 -8.27
CA ASN A 38 -0.57 -6.04 -9.20
C ASN A 38 -0.78 -5.47 -10.60
N LEU A 39 0.24 -4.80 -11.08
CA LEU A 39 0.33 -4.29 -12.42
C LEU A 39 1.25 -5.19 -13.24
N ARG A 40 0.68 -5.83 -14.25
CA ARG A 40 1.42 -6.63 -15.23
C ARG A 40 1.74 -5.79 -16.45
N ARG A 41 3.03 -5.53 -16.72
CA ARG A 41 3.52 -4.87 -17.93
C ARG A 41 4.47 -5.81 -18.67
N HIS A 42 3.97 -6.42 -19.75
CA HIS A 42 4.66 -7.32 -20.71
C HIS A 42 5.33 -8.58 -20.14
N LEU A 43 6.19 -8.48 -19.13
CA LEU A 43 6.80 -9.62 -18.42
C LEU A 43 7.17 -9.29 -16.95
N HIS A 44 7.05 -8.03 -16.53
CA HIS A 44 7.29 -7.60 -15.16
C HIS A 44 5.96 -7.44 -14.42
N GLU A 45 5.86 -8.18 -13.32
CA GLU A 45 4.82 -8.04 -12.31
C GLU A 45 5.35 -7.09 -11.24
N THR A 46 4.63 -6.00 -11.00
CA THR A 46 4.98 -4.97 -10.01
C THR A 46 3.82 -4.84 -9.04
N HIS A 47 4.14 -4.75 -7.75
CA HIS A 47 3.15 -4.64 -6.68
C HIS A 47 3.20 -3.23 -6.14
N HIS A 48 2.17 -2.43 -6.34
CA HIS A 48 2.14 -1.04 -5.88
C HIS A 48 1.16 -0.86 -4.73
N VAL A 49 1.59 -0.13 -3.70
CA VAL A 49 0.70 0.24 -2.59
C VAL A 49 -0.12 1.46 -2.98
N VAL A 50 -1.44 1.30 -2.94
CA VAL A 50 -2.40 2.35 -3.24
C VAL A 50 -3.23 2.62 -1.99
N PRO A 51 -3.24 3.86 -1.47
CA PRO A 51 -4.06 4.18 -0.31
C PRO A 51 -5.54 4.00 -0.66
N ALA A 52 -6.35 3.57 0.31
CA ALA A 52 -7.79 3.41 0.10
C ALA A 52 -8.46 4.73 -0.37
N ALA A 53 -7.86 5.88 -0.06
CA ALA A 53 -8.30 7.17 -0.56
C ALA A 53 -8.28 7.26 -2.09
N ALA A 54 -7.38 6.57 -2.79
CA ALA A 54 -7.31 6.58 -4.26
C ALA A 54 -8.39 5.70 -4.93
N VAL A 55 -9.17 4.96 -4.13
CA VAL A 55 -10.32 4.21 -4.62
C VAL A 55 -11.51 5.15 -4.78
N GLU A 56 -12.08 5.17 -5.99
CA GLU A 56 -13.30 5.91 -6.29
C GLU A 56 -14.55 5.10 -5.96
N ARG A 57 -14.56 3.81 -6.33
CA ARG A 57 -15.71 2.93 -6.14
C ARG A 57 -15.29 1.47 -6.10
N ILE A 58 -16.05 0.65 -5.38
CA ILE A 58 -15.93 -0.81 -5.37
C ILE A 58 -17.29 -1.42 -5.75
N SER A 59 -17.31 -2.34 -6.71
CA SER A 59 -18.50 -3.12 -7.10
C SER A 59 -18.24 -4.58 -6.82
N ILE A 60 -18.94 -5.11 -5.81
CA ILE A 60 -18.84 -6.52 -5.42
C ILE A 60 -19.51 -7.41 -6.48
N SER A 61 -20.60 -6.93 -7.09
CA SER A 61 -21.33 -7.64 -8.15
C SER A 61 -20.48 -7.88 -9.39
N GLU A 62 -19.65 -6.92 -9.76
CA GLU A 62 -18.75 -7.02 -10.93
C GLU A 62 -17.34 -7.49 -10.58
N ARG A 63 -17.03 -7.64 -9.28
CA ARG A 63 -15.67 -7.90 -8.76
C ARG A 63 -14.65 -6.90 -9.30
N LYS A 64 -15.02 -5.61 -9.28
CA LYS A 64 -14.24 -4.49 -9.83
C LYS A 64 -14.01 -3.37 -8.81
N VAL A 65 -12.84 -2.75 -8.91
CA VAL A 65 -12.42 -1.57 -8.15
C VAL A 65 -12.05 -0.47 -9.13
N TRP A 66 -12.66 0.70 -9.00
CA TRP A 66 -12.31 1.89 -9.77
C TRP A 66 -11.40 2.79 -8.96
N LEU A 67 -10.33 3.27 -9.58
CA LEU A 67 -9.40 4.23 -9.02
C LEU A 67 -9.62 5.60 -9.66
N ARG A 68 -9.40 6.65 -8.87
CA ARG A 68 -9.33 8.04 -9.37
C ARG A 68 -7.95 8.41 -9.94
N ALA A 69 -7.07 7.44 -10.11
CA ALA A 69 -5.72 7.59 -10.64
C ALA A 69 -5.59 6.86 -11.97
N THR A 70 -4.65 7.31 -12.81
CA THR A 70 -4.24 6.64 -14.04
C THR A 70 -3.36 5.43 -13.75
N ARG A 71 -3.24 4.52 -14.72
CA ARG A 71 -2.27 3.40 -14.64
C ARG A 71 -0.85 3.90 -14.38
N ALA A 72 -0.44 4.97 -15.07
CA ALA A 72 0.89 5.55 -14.92
C ALA A 72 1.12 6.11 -13.50
N GLU A 73 0.11 6.75 -12.91
CA GLU A 73 0.20 7.22 -11.52
C GLU A 73 0.33 6.07 -10.52
N VAL A 74 -0.36 4.94 -10.75
CA VAL A 74 -0.20 3.74 -9.93
C VAL A 74 1.21 3.17 -10.08
N GLU A 75 1.81 3.20 -11.27
CA GLU A 75 3.21 2.78 -11.48
C GLU A 75 4.23 3.74 -10.84
N GLN A 76 3.86 4.99 -10.60
CA GLN A 76 4.66 5.96 -9.84
C GLN A 76 4.46 5.82 -8.31
N ALA A 77 3.44 5.08 -7.87
CA ALA A 77 3.20 4.83 -6.45
C ALA A 77 4.32 3.94 -5.88
N PRO A 78 4.61 4.04 -4.56
CA PRO A 78 5.64 3.21 -3.94
C PRO A 78 5.36 1.73 -4.18
N GLU A 79 6.40 1.03 -4.66
CA GLU A 79 6.35 -0.41 -4.86
C GLU A 79 6.39 -1.12 -3.50
N HIS A 80 5.47 -2.05 -3.30
CA HIS A 80 5.44 -2.99 -2.19
C HIS A 80 6.46 -4.10 -2.45
N HIS A 81 7.73 -3.85 -2.16
CA HIS A 81 8.65 -4.91 -1.80
C HIS A 81 8.31 -5.36 -0.38
N ASP A 82 8.19 -6.66 -0.12
CA ASP A 82 7.95 -7.26 1.20
C ASP A 82 8.58 -6.44 2.35
N PRO A 83 7.82 -6.09 3.41
CA PRO A 83 8.39 -5.48 4.58
C PRO A 83 9.10 -6.55 5.42
N GLU A 84 10.35 -6.85 5.11
CA GLU A 84 11.33 -6.94 6.19
C GLU A 84 12.07 -5.61 6.29
N ALA A 85 11.31 -4.59 6.68
CA ALA A 85 11.86 -3.42 7.33
C ALA A 85 11.06 -3.26 8.62
N PRO A 86 11.63 -3.61 9.78
CA PRO A 86 11.14 -3.09 11.04
C PRO A 86 10.98 -1.59 10.87
N LEU A 87 9.83 -1.05 11.28
CA LEU A 87 9.63 0.39 11.38
C LEU A 87 10.53 0.93 12.51
N GLU A 88 11.84 0.96 12.30
CA GLU A 88 12.71 1.91 12.98
C GLU A 88 12.42 3.26 12.35
N SER A 89 11.41 3.93 12.88
CA SER A 89 11.21 5.35 12.66
C SER A 89 12.49 6.06 13.08
N PRO A 90 13.23 6.77 12.20
CA PRO A 90 14.14 7.79 12.70
C PRO A 90 13.25 8.86 13.34
N THR A 91 13.23 8.84 14.67
CA THR A 91 12.69 9.90 15.52
C THR A 91 13.06 11.25 14.93
N VAL A 92 12.06 12.05 14.58
CA VAL A 92 12.24 13.50 14.51
C VAL A 92 11.80 14.10 15.85
N ASP A 93 12.83 14.51 16.59
CA ASP A 93 12.87 15.57 17.58
C ASP A 93 12.19 15.38 18.95
N ALA A 94 13.04 15.01 19.92
CA ALA A 94 13.30 15.76 21.13
C ALA A 94 12.17 16.61 21.75
N VAL A 95 11.54 16.07 22.79
CA VAL A 95 11.53 16.78 24.09
C VAL A 95 11.55 15.77 25.24
N THR A 96 12.41 16.02 26.23
CA THR A 96 12.82 15.13 27.33
C THR A 96 13.97 14.20 26.98
N GLY A 97 15.13 14.83 26.76
CA GLY A 97 16.42 14.16 26.73
C GLY A 97 16.79 13.59 28.10
N THR A 98 17.32 12.38 28.09
CA THR A 98 18.34 11.95 29.06
C THR A 98 19.28 11.04 28.30
N VAL A 99 20.39 11.60 27.82
CA VAL A 99 21.48 10.84 27.22
C VAL A 99 22.35 10.28 28.34
N ALA A 100 22.49 8.96 28.37
CA ALA A 100 23.40 8.26 29.27
C ALA A 100 24.85 8.52 28.84
N THR A 101 25.57 9.22 29.71
CA THR A 101 27.01 9.46 29.69
C THR A 101 27.80 8.15 29.87
N TRP A 102 28.67 7.80 28.92
CA TRP A 102 29.90 7.00 29.13
C TRP A 102 30.93 7.44 28.05
N LEU A 103 31.86 8.35 28.37
CA LEU A 103 33.19 8.15 28.97
C LEU A 103 34.28 7.71 27.96
N LEU A 104 35.09 8.67 27.50
CA LEU A 104 36.50 8.46 27.15
C LEU A 104 37.36 9.68 27.56
N ARG A 105 38.07 9.49 28.68
CA ARG A 105 39.47 9.87 28.96
C ARG A 105 40.04 11.17 28.36
N GLY A 106 40.29 12.11 29.27
CA GLY A 106 41.42 13.04 29.26
C GLY A 106 41.87 13.26 30.69
#